data_AF-A0A414PQ40-F1
#
_entry.id   AF-A0A414PQ40-F1
#
_cell.length_a   1.000
_cell.length_b   1.000
_cell.length_c   1.000
_cell.angle_alpha   90.00
_cell.angle_beta   90.00
_cell.angle_gamma   90.00
#
_symmetry.space_group_name_H-M   'P 1'
#
loop_
_entity.id
_entity.type
_entity.pdbx_description
1 polymer ?
#
loop_
_entity_poly.entity_id
_entity_poly.type
_entity_poly.pdbx_seq_one_letter_code
_entity_poly.pdbx_strand_id
1 'polypeptide(L)'
;MINISEDLWWDTFEEYSIKFGEVRPDYKKLKPEEAEIGALFNMELDMHNGGFLQFFCNWGYEAYIYALRGLESIGAIETKKLLEKQYGVIARLKDDKRVDELWAIPEFLKESELDKLDKLDEEYWEDKEKIMDKMYTHYIEKK
;
A
#
# COMPACT_ATOMS: atom_id res chain seq x y z
N MET A 1 -1.96 4.22 -24.29
CA MET A 1 -1.51 4.22 -22.89
C MET A 1 -1.24 5.65 -22.54
N ILE A 2 -1.99 6.17 -21.56
CA ILE A 2 -1.68 7.45 -20.93
C ILE A 2 -0.48 7.17 -20.03
N ASN A 3 0.48 8.09 -19.97
CA ASN A 3 1.56 8.08 -18.99
C ASN A 3 1.25 9.25 -18.07
N ILE A 4 0.62 8.98 -16.92
CA ILE A 4 0.24 10.00 -15.95
C ILE A 4 1.52 10.52 -15.29
N SER A 5 1.69 11.84 -15.23
CA SER A 5 2.81 12.43 -14.49
C SER A 5 2.59 12.30 -12.99
N GLU A 6 3.68 12.20 -12.22
CA GLU A 6 3.66 12.25 -10.76
C GLU A 6 2.90 13.47 -10.24
N ASP A 7 3.16 14.66 -10.78
CA ASP A 7 2.44 15.88 -10.40
C ASP A 7 0.91 15.75 -10.58
N LEU A 8 0.46 15.20 -11.71
CA LEU A 8 -0.98 15.06 -11.98
C LEU A 8 -1.61 14.03 -11.03
N TRP A 9 -0.94 12.90 -10.83
CA TRP A 9 -1.41 11.87 -9.89
C TRP A 9 -1.46 12.42 -8.46
N TRP A 10 -0.44 13.17 -8.05
CA TRP A 10 -0.37 13.82 -6.75
C TRP A 10 -1.52 14.79 -6.55
N ASP A 11 -1.66 15.78 -7.42
CA ASP A 11 -2.73 16.80 -7.36
C ASP A 11 -4.13 16.18 -7.36
N THR A 12 -4.29 15.03 -8.01
CA THR A 12 -5.58 14.32 -8.11
C THR A 12 -5.93 13.57 -6.83
N PHE A 13 -4.96 12.94 -6.17
CA PHE A 13 -5.22 11.94 -5.14
C PHE A 13 -4.75 12.29 -3.73
N GLU A 14 -3.91 13.32 -3.55
CA GLU A 14 -3.38 13.72 -2.23
C GLU A 14 -4.49 13.97 -1.20
N GLU A 15 -5.61 14.60 -1.60
CA GLU A 15 -6.71 14.88 -0.67
C GLU A 15 -7.31 13.61 -0.03
N TYR A 16 -7.23 12.47 -0.72
CA TYR A 16 -7.70 11.19 -0.20
C TYR A 16 -6.73 10.63 0.83
N SER A 17 -5.42 10.81 0.64
CA SER A 17 -4.42 10.46 1.65
C SER A 17 -4.59 11.28 2.93
N ILE A 18 -4.84 12.59 2.81
CA ILE A 18 -5.10 13.46 3.97
C ILE A 18 -6.31 12.94 4.75
N LYS A 19 -7.47 12.74 4.09
CA LYS A 19 -8.68 12.19 4.71
C LYS A 19 -8.45 10.81 5.33
N PHE A 20 -7.63 9.98 4.68
CA PHE A 20 -7.26 8.65 5.16
C PHE A 20 -6.46 8.72 6.47
N GLY A 21 -5.49 9.63 6.56
CA GLY A 21 -4.74 9.89 7.79
C GLY A 21 -5.60 10.42 8.94
N GLU A 22 -6.55 11.31 8.66
CA GLU A 22 -7.44 11.90 9.69
C GLU A 22 -8.33 10.88 10.41
N VAL A 23 -8.67 9.77 9.74
CA VAL A 23 -9.54 8.74 10.32
C VAL A 23 -8.78 7.57 10.93
N ARG A 24 -7.44 7.55 10.85
CA ARG A 24 -6.62 6.42 11.34
C ARG A 24 -6.87 6.15 12.84
N PRO A 25 -6.99 4.87 13.27
CA PRO A 25 -6.97 3.65 12.45
C PRO A 25 -8.34 3.22 11.90
N ASP A 26 -9.40 4.00 12.09
CA ASP A 26 -10.79 3.62 11.80
C ASP A 26 -11.24 4.03 10.38
N TYR A 27 -10.61 3.44 9.36
CA TYR A 27 -10.80 3.83 7.95
C TYR A 27 -12.23 3.59 7.42
N LYS A 28 -13.04 2.79 8.12
CA LYS A 28 -14.46 2.55 7.79
C LYS A 28 -15.34 3.81 7.88
N LYS A 29 -14.82 4.91 8.44
CA LYS A 29 -15.47 6.23 8.45
C LYS A 29 -15.52 6.89 7.07
N LEU A 30 -14.66 6.49 6.14
CA LEU A 30 -14.67 6.95 4.75
C LEU A 30 -15.60 6.09 3.90
N LYS A 31 -15.98 6.61 2.73
CA LYS A 31 -16.59 5.73 1.72
C LYS A 31 -15.60 4.65 1.31
N PRO A 32 -16.08 3.44 0.94
CA PRO A 32 -15.21 2.34 0.52
C PRO A 32 -14.17 2.74 -0.54
N GLU A 33 -14.59 3.47 -1.56
CA GLU A 33 -13.72 3.95 -2.64
C GLU A 33 -12.69 4.99 -2.17
N GLU A 34 -13.09 5.91 -1.29
CA GLU A 34 -12.17 6.91 -0.72
C GLU A 34 -11.06 6.25 0.12
N ALA A 35 -11.42 5.20 0.87
CA ALA A 35 -10.45 4.41 1.62
C ALA A 35 -9.51 3.60 0.71
N GLU A 36 -10.02 3.05 -0.39
CA GLU A 36 -9.20 2.36 -1.40
C GLU A 36 -8.19 3.31 -2.05
N ILE A 37 -8.64 4.51 -2.48
CA ILE A 37 -7.75 5.53 -3.06
C ILE A 37 -6.68 5.98 -2.05
N GLY A 38 -7.09 6.31 -0.82
CA GLY A 38 -6.15 6.73 0.23
C GLY A 38 -5.11 5.66 0.58
N ALA A 39 -5.51 4.39 0.62
CA ALA A 39 -4.60 3.28 0.87
C ALA A 39 -3.61 3.06 -0.29
N LEU A 40 -4.09 3.11 -1.54
CA LEU A 40 -3.21 2.97 -2.72
C LEU A 40 -2.23 4.14 -2.83
N PHE A 41 -2.67 5.37 -2.59
CA PHE A 41 -1.80 6.54 -2.62
C PHE A 41 -0.66 6.40 -1.61
N ASN A 42 -1.00 6.07 -0.36
CA ASN A 42 0.00 5.90 0.69
C ASN A 42 0.89 4.67 0.48
N MET A 43 0.37 3.60 -0.14
CA MET A 43 1.16 2.46 -0.58
C MET A 43 2.22 2.89 -1.60
N GLU A 44 1.84 3.55 -2.69
CA GLU A 44 2.80 4.01 -3.71
C GLU A 44 3.90 4.89 -3.09
N LEU A 45 3.54 5.83 -2.22
CA LEU A 45 4.52 6.69 -1.55
C LEU A 45 5.49 5.91 -0.66
N ASP A 46 4.98 5.05 0.21
CA ASP A 46 5.84 4.34 1.16
C ASP A 46 6.67 3.24 0.47
N MET A 47 6.14 2.60 -0.57
CA MET A 47 6.88 1.61 -1.37
C MET A 47 8.11 2.20 -2.06
N HIS A 48 8.06 3.47 -2.48
CA HIS A 48 9.21 4.17 -3.08
C HIS A 48 10.15 4.84 -2.06
N ASN A 49 9.80 4.83 -0.77
CA ASN A 49 10.63 5.41 0.30
C ASN A 49 11.30 4.35 1.17
N GLY A 50 10.52 3.42 1.73
CA GLY A 50 11.00 2.39 2.66
C GLY A 50 10.33 1.03 2.44
N GLY A 51 9.78 0.83 1.24
CA GLY A 51 9.17 -0.44 0.83
C GLY A 51 7.90 -0.78 1.59
N PHE A 52 7.51 -2.06 1.48
CA PHE A 52 6.31 -2.58 2.12
C PHE A 52 6.32 -2.45 3.64
N LEU A 53 7.49 -2.57 4.27
CA LEU A 53 7.59 -2.43 5.73
C LEU A 53 7.20 -1.03 6.17
N GLN A 54 7.66 0.01 5.48
CA GLN A 54 7.28 1.38 5.80
C GLN A 54 5.76 1.57 5.67
N PHE A 55 5.18 1.12 4.55
CA PHE A 55 3.73 1.19 4.34
C PHE A 55 2.94 0.50 5.47
N PHE A 56 3.31 -0.75 5.77
CA PHE A 56 2.60 -1.52 6.79
C PHE A 56 2.76 -0.91 8.19
N CYS A 57 3.96 -0.46 8.54
CA CYS A 57 4.24 0.12 9.86
C CYS A 57 3.54 1.47 10.05
N ASN A 58 3.42 2.28 9.00
CA ASN A 58 2.77 3.58 9.03
C ASN A 58 1.24 3.47 9.10
N TRP A 59 0.65 2.55 8.33
CA TRP A 59 -0.80 2.58 8.07
C TRP A 59 -1.56 1.37 8.64
N GLY A 60 -0.86 0.29 8.95
CA GLY A 60 -1.39 -0.88 9.63
C GLY A 60 -2.22 -1.82 8.79
N TYR A 61 -2.72 -2.88 9.44
CA TYR A 61 -3.38 -4.00 8.76
C TYR A 61 -4.65 -3.60 8.02
N GLU A 62 -5.47 -2.70 8.56
CA GLU A 62 -6.67 -2.26 7.85
C GLU A 62 -6.33 -1.51 6.56
N ALA A 63 -5.30 -0.67 6.55
CA ALA A 63 -4.85 0.00 5.34
C ALA A 63 -4.32 -0.99 4.30
N TYR A 64 -3.59 -2.01 4.73
CA TYR A 64 -3.18 -3.12 3.86
C TYR A 64 -4.39 -3.80 3.21
N ILE A 65 -5.49 -4.05 3.95
CA ILE A 65 -6.71 -4.63 3.37
C ILE A 65 -7.35 -3.69 2.33
N TYR A 66 -7.40 -2.39 2.59
CA TYR A 66 -7.91 -1.42 1.61
C TYR A 66 -7.01 -1.31 0.37
N ALA A 67 -5.68 -1.41 0.52
CA ALA A 67 -4.76 -1.46 -0.62
C ALA A 67 -4.99 -2.71 -1.48
N LEU A 68 -5.15 -3.91 -0.88
CA LEU A 68 -5.48 -5.13 -1.63
C LEU A 68 -6.77 -5.00 -2.43
N ARG A 69 -7.80 -4.39 -1.82
CA ARG A 69 -9.09 -4.12 -2.49
C ARG A 69 -8.93 -3.14 -3.63
N GLY A 70 -8.22 -2.03 -3.40
CA GLY A 70 -7.95 -1.03 -4.42
C GLY A 70 -7.19 -1.62 -5.61
N LEU A 71 -6.15 -2.43 -5.36
CA LEU A 71 -5.38 -3.13 -6.39
C LEU A 71 -6.28 -4.06 -7.21
N GLU A 72 -7.21 -4.77 -6.56
CA GLU A 72 -8.21 -5.60 -7.25
C GLU A 72 -9.17 -4.75 -8.10
N SER A 73 -9.70 -3.65 -7.54
CA SER A 73 -10.59 -2.71 -8.23
C SER A 73 -9.97 -2.15 -9.52
N ILE A 74 -8.70 -1.77 -9.49
CA ILE A 74 -7.98 -1.22 -10.65
C ILE A 74 -7.40 -2.30 -11.58
N GLY A 75 -7.57 -3.58 -11.23
CA GLY A 75 -7.06 -4.72 -12.00
C GLY A 75 -5.53 -4.82 -11.99
N ALA A 76 -4.88 -4.45 -10.89
CA ALA A 76 -3.45 -4.65 -10.62
C ALA A 76 -3.25 -5.94 -9.81
N ILE A 77 -3.45 -7.08 -10.49
CA ILE A 77 -3.54 -8.40 -9.83
C ILE A 77 -2.16 -8.95 -9.47
N GLU A 78 -1.13 -8.60 -10.22
CA GLU A 78 0.24 -9.03 -9.93
C GLU A 78 0.80 -8.30 -8.71
N THR A 79 0.62 -6.97 -8.66
CA THR A 79 0.97 -6.15 -7.50
C THR A 79 0.17 -6.55 -6.26
N LYS A 80 -1.12 -6.90 -6.39
CA LYS A 80 -1.89 -7.46 -5.27
C LYS A 80 -1.23 -8.71 -4.69
N LYS A 81 -0.86 -9.67 -5.54
CA LYS A 81 -0.18 -10.90 -5.12
C LYS A 81 1.19 -10.62 -4.50
N LEU A 82 1.88 -9.59 -4.99
CA LEU A 82 3.16 -9.18 -4.44
C LEU A 82 3.00 -8.66 -3.01
N LEU A 83 2.04 -7.77 -2.78
CA LEU A 83 1.68 -7.25 -1.45
C LEU A 83 1.29 -8.38 -0.48
N GLU A 84 0.53 -9.38 -0.97
CA GLU A 84 0.18 -10.58 -0.19
C GLU A 84 1.42 -11.41 0.20
N LYS A 85 2.38 -11.58 -0.72
CA LYS A 85 3.65 -12.26 -0.41
C LYS A 85 4.45 -11.51 0.65
N GLN A 86 4.51 -10.18 0.56
CA GLN A 86 5.23 -9.34 1.52
C GLN A 86 4.60 -9.41 2.90
N TYR A 87 3.27 -9.27 2.99
CA TYR A 87 2.55 -9.48 4.25
C TYR A 87 2.80 -10.89 4.80
N GLY A 88 2.84 -11.91 3.94
CA GLY A 88 3.16 -13.28 4.33
C GLY A 88 4.51 -13.46 5.03
N VAL A 89 5.48 -12.56 4.82
CA VAL A 89 6.76 -12.55 5.55
C VAL A 89 6.57 -12.12 7.00
N ILE A 90 5.75 -11.10 7.23
CA ILE A 90 5.54 -10.52 8.56
C ILE A 90 4.32 -11.09 9.30
N ALA A 91 3.47 -11.88 8.63
CA ALA A 91 2.16 -12.33 9.14
C ALA A 91 2.24 -13.03 10.51
N ARG A 92 3.34 -13.73 10.81
CA ARG A 92 3.58 -14.39 12.10
C ARG A 92 3.64 -13.41 13.29
N LEU A 93 3.89 -12.12 13.04
CA LEU A 93 4.01 -11.08 14.05
C LEU A 93 2.69 -10.42 14.43
N LYS A 94 1.61 -10.67 13.66
CA LYS A 94 0.30 -10.02 13.88
C LYS A 94 -0.21 -10.16 15.31
N ASP A 95 -0.04 -11.35 15.89
CA ASP A 95 -0.51 -11.69 17.24
C ASP A 95 0.67 -11.96 18.20
N ASP A 96 1.89 -11.57 17.82
CA ASP A 96 3.08 -11.75 18.66
C ASP A 96 3.10 -10.70 19.76
N LYS A 97 2.94 -11.14 21.01
CA LYS A 97 2.88 -10.28 22.20
C LYS A 97 4.14 -9.45 22.46
N ARG A 98 5.24 -9.72 21.74
CA ARG A 98 6.47 -8.92 21.83
C ARG A 98 6.39 -7.66 20.96
N VAL A 99 5.50 -7.65 19.97
CA VAL A 99 5.27 -6.51 19.08
C VAL A 99 4.17 -5.66 19.69
N ASP A 100 4.58 -4.71 20.54
CA ASP A 100 3.63 -3.78 21.17
C ASP A 100 3.09 -2.76 20.16
N GLU A 101 3.89 -2.40 19.16
CA GLU A 101 3.60 -1.35 18.19
C GLU A 101 4.09 -1.73 16.80
N LEU A 102 3.40 -1.27 15.75
CA LEU A 102 3.71 -1.68 14.37
C LEU A 102 5.12 -1.28 13.94
N TRP A 103 5.61 -0.12 14.35
CA TRP A 103 6.97 0.33 14.04
C TRP A 103 8.08 -0.52 14.67
N ALA A 104 7.76 -1.37 15.64
CA ALA A 104 8.70 -2.31 16.23
C ALA A 104 8.88 -3.59 15.40
N ILE A 105 7.99 -3.85 14.41
CA ILE A 105 8.04 -5.05 13.56
C ILE A 105 9.44 -5.34 12.99
N PRO A 106 10.19 -4.35 12.45
CA PRO A 106 11.52 -4.58 11.89
C PRO A 106 12.51 -5.21 12.89
N GLU A 107 12.40 -4.90 14.19
CA GLU A 107 13.28 -5.42 15.24
C GLU A 107 13.12 -6.94 15.47
N PHE A 108 11.98 -7.50 15.02
CA PHE A 108 11.65 -8.92 15.17
C PHE A 108 11.83 -9.71 13.88
N LEU A 109 12.39 -9.10 12.82
CA LEU A 109 12.68 -9.78 11.57
C LEU A 109 14.06 -10.41 11.58
N LYS A 110 14.16 -11.60 11.01
CA LYS A 110 15.44 -12.23 10.68
C LYS A 110 16.03 -11.55 9.45
N GLU A 111 17.35 -11.56 9.31
CA GLU A 111 18.03 -11.08 8.10
C GLU A 111 17.44 -11.71 6.83
N SER A 112 17.18 -13.04 6.84
CA SER A 112 16.56 -13.73 5.70
C SER A 112 15.14 -13.26 5.35
N GLU A 113 14.42 -12.70 6.32
CA GLU A 113 13.08 -12.14 6.12
C GLU A 113 13.17 -10.72 5.54
N LEU A 114 14.13 -9.92 6.00
CA LEU A 114 14.47 -8.62 5.41
C LEU A 114 14.91 -8.76 3.96
N ASP A 115 15.88 -9.64 3.68
CA ASP A 115 16.34 -9.94 2.32
C ASP A 115 15.21 -10.37 1.38
N LYS A 116 14.19 -11.03 1.93
CA LYS A 116 13.02 -11.47 1.16
C LYS A 116 12.09 -10.29 0.87
N LEU A 117 11.91 -9.38 1.82
CA LEU A 117 11.10 -8.17 1.62
C LEU A 117 11.76 -7.26 0.60
N ASP A 118 13.06 -7.02 0.71
CA ASP A 118 13.82 -6.19 -0.22
C ASP A 118 13.68 -6.69 -1.67
N LYS A 119 13.80 -8.00 -1.90
CA LYS A 119 13.59 -8.60 -3.24
C LYS A 119 12.16 -8.43 -3.78
N LEU A 120 11.17 -8.41 -2.89
CA LEU A 120 9.78 -8.19 -3.29
C LEU A 120 9.53 -6.70 -3.56
N ASP A 121 10.17 -5.79 -2.82
CA ASP A 121 10.15 -4.36 -3.12
C ASP A 121 10.84 -4.07 -4.46
N GLU A 122 11.95 -4.74 -4.76
CA GLU A 122 12.60 -4.68 -6.09
C GLU A 122 11.67 -5.14 -7.22
N GLU A 123 10.93 -6.24 -7.03
CA GLU A 123 9.92 -6.71 -8.00
C GLU A 123 8.79 -5.70 -8.20
N TYR A 124 8.43 -4.96 -7.15
CA TYR A 124 7.42 -3.90 -7.21
C TYR A 124 7.93 -2.71 -8.05
N TRP A 125 9.17 -2.28 -7.85
CA TRP A 125 9.77 -1.14 -8.56
C TRP A 125 9.98 -1.37 -10.06
N GLU A 126 9.85 -2.61 -10.55
CA GLU A 126 9.75 -2.89 -11.99
C GLU A 126 8.49 -2.26 -12.62
N ASP A 127 7.50 -1.88 -11.78
CA ASP A 127 6.31 -1.10 -12.15
C ASP A 127 5.60 -1.64 -13.41
N LYS A 128 5.41 -2.97 -13.40
CA LYS A 128 4.81 -3.73 -14.53
C LYS A 128 3.37 -3.35 -14.80
N GLU A 129 2.63 -3.02 -13.73
CA GLU A 129 1.20 -2.77 -13.80
C GLU A 129 0.83 -1.29 -13.83
N LYS A 130 1.79 -0.36 -13.71
CA LYS A 130 1.54 1.09 -13.84
C LYS A 130 0.41 1.56 -12.93
N ILE A 131 0.61 1.43 -11.62
CA ILE A 131 -0.45 1.64 -10.61
C ILE A 131 -1.05 3.04 -10.71
N MET A 132 -0.22 4.07 -10.88
CA MET A 132 -0.68 5.45 -11.06
C MET A 132 -1.63 5.61 -12.27
N ASP A 133 -1.26 5.05 -13.43
CA ASP A 133 -2.10 5.08 -14.64
C ASP A 133 -3.43 4.34 -14.42
N LYS A 134 -3.37 3.17 -13.76
CA LYS A 134 -4.56 2.36 -13.44
C LYS A 134 -5.49 3.07 -12.47
N MET A 135 -4.94 3.73 -11.44
CA MET A 135 -5.72 4.54 -10.49
C MET A 135 -6.45 5.68 -11.22
N TYR A 136 -5.73 6.46 -12.02
CA TYR A 136 -6.31 7.59 -12.75
C TYR A 136 -7.41 7.11 -13.72
N THR A 137 -7.12 6.08 -14.50
CA THR A 137 -8.10 5.49 -15.44
C THR A 137 -9.36 4.99 -14.72
N HIS A 138 -9.21 4.33 -13.58
CA HIS A 138 -10.33 3.74 -12.86
C HIS A 138 -11.18 4.79 -12.11
N TYR A 139 -10.54 5.67 -11.34
CA TYR A 139 -11.24 6.56 -10.41
C TYR A 139 -11.63 7.91 -11.01
N ILE A 140 -11.04 8.30 -12.14
CA ILE A 140 -11.28 9.59 -12.80
C ILE A 140 -11.93 9.41 -14.17
N GLU A 141 -11.33 8.63 -15.08
CA GLU A 141 -11.81 8.58 -16.47
C GLU A 141 -13.07 7.72 -16.68
N LYS A 142 -13.27 6.69 -15.85
CA LYS A 142 -14.42 5.78 -15.98
C LYS A 142 -15.66 6.23 -15.19
N LYS A 143 -15.64 7.43 -14.60
CA LYS A 143 -16.78 8.04 -13.92
C LYS A 143 -17.70 8.81 -14.86
#